data_AF-Q0I7D7-F1
#
_entry.id   AF-Q0I7D7-F1
#
_cell.length_a   1.000
_cell.length_b   1.000
_cell.length_c   1.000
_cell.angle_alpha   90.00
_cell.angle_beta   90.00
_cell.angle_gamma   90.00
#
_symmetry.space_group_name_H-M   'P 1'
#
loop_
_entity.id
_entity.type
_entity.pdbx_description
1 polymer ?
#
loop_
_entity_poly.entity_id
_entity_poly.type
_entity_poly.pdbx_seq_one_letter_code
_entity_poly.pdbx_strand_id
1 'polypeptide(L)' 'MTSSTSTDSWFQEAAAAQIRSERFLKAELLNGRAAMLGFVIGVLTEAITGHGIVSQITFGIFGAS' A
#
# COMPACT_ATOMS: atom_id res chain seq x y z
N MET A 1 -27.44 -7.49 36.43
CA MET A 1 -27.18 -8.43 35.31
C MET A 1 -26.19 -7.78 34.33
N THR A 2 -25.00 -7.37 34.78
CA THR A 2 -24.07 -6.51 33.99
C THR A 2 -22.71 -7.17 33.74
N SER A 3 -22.42 -8.31 34.37
CA SER A 3 -21.12 -8.99 34.29
C SER A 3 -20.90 -9.82 33.01
N SER A 4 -21.96 -10.21 32.32
CA SER A 4 -21.85 -11.02 31.09
C SER A 4 -21.42 -10.18 29.88
N THR A 5 -21.98 -8.99 29.70
CA THR A 5 -21.76 -8.12 28.53
C THR A 5 -20.30 -7.71 28.33
N SER A 6 -19.57 -7.39 29.40
CA SER A 6 -18.16 -6.97 29.34
C SER A 6 -17.22 -8.09 28.91
N THR A 7 -17.57 -9.34 29.24
CA THR A 7 -16.78 -10.52 28.90
C THR A 7 -16.97 -10.87 27.43
N ASP A 8 -18.22 -10.86 26.95
CA ASP A 8 -18.57 -11.12 25.54
C ASP A 8 -17.96 -10.08 24.58
N SER A 9 -17.93 -8.80 24.99
CA SER A 9 -17.36 -7.73 24.16
C SER A 9 -15.84 -7.87 23.99
N TRP A 10 -15.11 -8.30 25.02
CA TRP A 10 -13.66 -8.53 24.91
C TRP A 10 -13.33 -9.67 23.92
N PHE A 11 -14.09 -10.77 23.96
CA PHE A 11 -13.91 -11.87 23.02
C PHE A 11 -14.21 -11.44 21.58
N GLN A 12 -15.26 -10.64 21.36
CA GLN A 12 -15.59 -10.09 20.04
C GLN A 12 -14.52 -9.10 19.54
N GLU A 13 -14.00 -8.24 20.40
CA GLU A 13 -12.94 -7.28 20.06
C GLU A 13 -11.63 -7.99 19.70
N ALA A 14 -11.24 -9.01 20.46
CA ALA A 14 -10.06 -9.83 20.19
C ALA A 14 -10.18 -10.59 18.85
N ALA A 15 -11.35 -11.16 18.57
CA ALA A 15 -11.62 -11.81 17.29
C ALA A 15 -11.62 -10.80 16.12
N ALA A 16 -12.19 -9.61 16.30
CA ALA A 16 -12.19 -8.56 15.30
C ALA A 16 -10.79 -8.00 15.00
N ALA A 17 -9.94 -7.87 16.04
CA ALA A 17 -8.55 -7.44 15.90
C ALA A 17 -7.71 -8.46 15.12
N GLN A 18 -7.97 -9.76 15.31
CA GLN A 18 -7.29 -10.83 14.59
C GLN A 18 -7.66 -10.84 13.10
N ILE A 19 -8.95 -10.73 12.77
CA ILE A 19 -9.44 -10.64 11.38
C ILE A 19 -8.84 -9.41 10.67
N ARG A 20 -8.72 -8.29 11.39
CA ARG A 20 -8.15 -7.05 10.85
C ARG A 20 -6.65 -7.18 10.59
N SER A 21 -5.91 -7.85 11.48
CA SER A 21 -4.47 -8.08 11.33
C SER A 21 -4.14 -8.90 10.07
N GLU A 22 -4.94 -9.93 9.77
CA GLU A 22 -4.79 -10.70 8.54
C GLU A 22 -5.02 -9.86 7.27
N ARG A 23 -5.90 -8.86 7.35
CA ARG A 23 -6.16 -7.94 6.22
C ARG A 23 -4.99 -6.99 5.99
N PHE A 24 -4.34 -6.51 7.05
CA PHE A 24 -3.16 -5.66 6.95
C PHE A 24 -1.98 -6.39 6.30
N LEU A 25 -1.68 -7.61 6.72
CA LEU A 25 -0.60 -8.42 6.13
C LEU A 25 -0.80 -8.66 4.62
N LYS A 26 -2.04 -8.97 4.21
CA LYS A 26 -2.39 -9.13 2.80
C LYS A 26 -2.21 -7.81 2.03
N ALA A 27 -2.58 -6.68 2.63
CA ALA A 27 -2.39 -5.36 2.03
C ALA A 27 -0.90 -4.97 1.92
N GLU A 28 -0.09 -5.28 2.92
CA GLU A 28 1.37 -5.06 2.89
C GLU A 28 2.04 -5.86 1.78
N LEU A 29 1.69 -7.14 1.62
CA LEU A 29 2.22 -7.97 0.54
C LEU A 29 1.78 -7.46 -0.84
N LEU A 30 0.52 -7.02 -0.98
CA LEU A 30 0.03 -6.44 -2.23
C LEU A 30 0.73 -5.11 -2.55
N ASN A 31 0.89 -4.23 -1.56
CA ASN A 31 1.61 -2.96 -1.71
C ASN A 31 3.09 -3.18 -2.03
N GLY A 32 3.74 -4.15 -1.38
CA GLY A 32 5.14 -4.50 -1.65
C GLY A 32 5.33 -5.00 -3.09
N ARG A 33 4.44 -5.87 -3.59
CA ARG A 33 4.50 -6.35 -4.98
C ARG A 33 4.21 -5.25 -5.99
N ALA A 34 3.23 -4.40 -5.71
CA ALA A 34 2.93 -3.23 -6.55
C ALA A 34 4.12 -2.26 -6.60
N ALA A 35 4.80 -2.03 -5.48
CA ALA A 35 5.98 -1.18 -5.42
C ALA A 35 7.16 -1.75 -6.23
N MET A 36 7.44 -3.05 -6.11
CA MET A 36 8.48 -3.70 -6.91
C MET A 36 8.17 -3.64 -8.41
N LEU A 37 6.91 -3.86 -8.81
CA LEU A 37 6.49 -3.72 -10.20
C LEU A 37 6.60 -2.28 -10.69
N GLY A 38 6.18 -1.29 -9.90
CA GLY A 38 6.30 0.12 -10.23
C GLY A 38 7.76 0.55 -10.43
N PHE A 39 8.67 0.06 -9.58
CA PHE A 39 10.10 0.28 -9.73
C PHE A 39 10.67 -0.36 -11.00
N VAL A 40 10.36 -1.64 -11.26
CA VAL A 40 10.84 -2.34 -12.46
C VAL A 40 10.30 -1.69 -13.73
N ILE A 41 9.02 -1.31 -13.75
CA ILE A 41 8.43 -0.59 -14.87
C ILE A 41 9.11 0.77 -15.05
N GLY A 42 9.37 1.51 -13.97
CA GLY A 42 10.10 2.78 -14.01
C GLY A 42 11.46 2.65 -14.68
N VAL A 43 12.30 1.72 -14.20
CA VAL A 43 13.63 1.45 -14.76
C VAL A 43 13.57 0.98 -16.21
N LEU A 44 12.64 0.07 -16.54
CA LEU A 44 12.47 -0.42 -17.92
C LEU A 44 12.03 0.70 -18.86
N THR A 45 11.13 1.58 -18.41
CA THR A 45 10.66 2.70 -19.22
C THR A 45 11.80 3.69 -19.47
N GLU A 46 12.63 3.99 -18.46
CA GLU A 46 13.84 4.80 -18.62
C GLU A 46 14.83 4.19 -19.61
N ALA A 47 15.04 2.87 -19.54
CA ALA A 47 15.95 2.15 -20.43
C ALA A 47 15.46 2.11 -21.90
N ILE A 48 14.15 1.93 -22.12
CA ILE A 48 13.57 1.84 -23.48
C ILE A 48 13.48 3.22 -24.14
N THR A 49 13.09 4.25 -23.40
CA THR A 49 12.89 5.60 -23.96
C THR A 49 14.22 6.34 -24.17
N GLY A 50 15.29 5.95 -23.45
CA GLY A 50 16.63 6.56 -23.58
C GLY A 50 16.72 8.03 -23.14
N HIS A 51 15.58 8.65 -22.85
CA HIS A 51 15.39 9.94 -22.21
C HIS A 51 14.47 9.67 -21.03
N GLY A 52 14.98 9.77 -19.80
CA GLY A 52 14.25 9.34 -18.62
C GLY A 52 12.87 9.99 -18.51
N ILE A 53 11.86 9.22 -18.09
CA ILE A 53 10.50 9.71 -17.78
C ILE A 53 10.55 10.88 -16.78
N VAL A 54 11.57 10.90 -15.91
CA VAL A 54 11.88 12.03 -15.02
C VAL A 54 12.05 13.33 -15.80
N SER A 55 12.70 13.32 -16.97
CA SER A 55 12.89 14.55 -17.76
C SER A 55 11.59 15.10 -18.33
N GLN A 56 10.60 14.27 -18.67
CA GLN A 56 9.33 14.76 -19.21
C GLN A 56 8.30 15.06 -18.11
N ILE A 57 8.31 14.31 -17.00
CA ILE A 57 7.44 14.58 -15.84
C ILE A 57 7.98 15.74 -15.00
N THR A 58 9.28 15.87 -14.77
CA THR A 58 9.87 17.07 -14.14
C THR A 58 9.67 18.29 -15.02
N PHE A 59 9.95 18.22 -16.32
CA PHE A 59 9.79 19.38 -17.19
C PHE A 59 8.30 19.71 -17.49
N GLY A 60 7.43 18.70 -17.54
CA GLY A 60 5.99 18.88 -17.75
C GLY A 60 5.21 19.31 -16.50
N ILE A 61 5.60 18.86 -15.30
CA ILE A 61 4.94 19.20 -14.03
C ILE A 61 5.60 20.42 -13.35
N PHE A 62 6.92 20.61 -13.46
CA PHE A 62 7.64 21.75 -12.85
C PHE A 62 8.12 22.82 -13.85
N GLY A 63 8.05 22.58 -15.17
CA GLY A 63 8.53 23.54 -16.19
C GLY A 63 7.46 24.51 -16.72
N ALA A 64 6.26 24.51 -16.14
CA ALA A 64 5.24 25.53 -16.37
C ALA A 64 5.23 26.56 -15.22
N SER A 65 6.31 27.34 -15.11
CA SER A 65 6.39 28.53 -14.26
C SER A 65 7.30 29.56 -14.91
#